data_AF-A0A5D2IV95-F1
#
_entry.id   AF-A0A5D2IV95-F1
#
_cell.length_a   1.000
_cell.length_b   1.000
_cell.length_c   1.000
_cell.angle_alpha   90.00
_cell.angle_beta   90.00
_cell.angle_gamma   90.00
#
_symmetry.space_group_name_H-M   'P 1'
#
loop_
_entity.id
_entity.type
_entity.pdbx_description
1 polymer ?
#
loop_
_entity_poly.entity_id
_entity_poly.type
_entity_poly.pdbx_seq_one_letter_code
_entity_poly.pdbx_strand_id
1 'polypeptide(L)'
;MSFPWYRVHTIVLNYPGRLLSVHIMHTALIASWAGSMALYELVVFDPSDPVLDPMWRQYMFVIHFMTYLGIINSWGDWTIIGWTITNPSIWCYEGVARAHIIVGIHLFLSREACFAFGAFHVIGLSGLGIWVSDSYGLTGKVQPVNPTWGVEGFDPFVSGGIASHHIATGI
;
A
#
# COMPACT_ATOMS: atom_id res chain seq x y z
N MET A 1 5.33 40.37 21.56
CA MET A 1 5.46 39.15 22.40
C MET A 1 5.89 38.01 21.49
N SER A 2 6.95 37.29 21.86
CA SER A 2 7.34 36.06 21.16
C SER A 2 6.30 34.96 21.38
N PHE A 3 6.11 34.07 20.41
CA PHE A 3 5.26 32.90 20.59
C PHE A 3 5.90 31.90 21.57
N PRO A 4 5.12 31.20 22.41
CA PRO A 4 5.58 30.00 23.11
C PRO A 4 6.01 28.91 22.12
N TRP A 5 6.96 28.04 22.51
CA TRP A 5 7.57 27.04 21.63
C TRP A 5 6.55 26.09 20.95
N TYR A 6 5.46 25.74 21.64
CA TYR A 6 4.42 24.85 21.12
C TYR A 6 3.44 25.56 20.16
N ARG A 7 3.58 26.87 19.93
CA ARG A 7 2.74 27.65 19.00
C ARG A 7 3.47 28.13 17.75
N VAL A 8 4.72 27.75 17.53
CA VAL A 8 5.53 28.27 16.42
C VAL A 8 4.88 28.08 15.04
N HIS A 9 4.10 27.02 14.85
CA HIS A 9 3.40 26.76 13.58
C HIS A 9 2.16 27.63 13.34
N THR A 10 1.65 28.37 14.34
CA THR A 10 0.50 29.26 14.10
C THR A 10 0.82 30.39 13.11
N ILE A 11 2.11 30.65 12.86
CA ILE A 11 2.57 31.64 11.89
C ILE A 11 2.10 31.38 10.46
N VAL A 12 1.74 30.14 10.10
CA VAL A 12 1.28 29.81 8.73
C VAL A 12 -0.24 29.84 8.55
N LEU A 13 -1.03 30.07 9.61
CA LEU A 13 -2.49 29.94 9.58
C LEU A 13 -3.16 30.85 8.52
N ASN A 14 -2.66 32.06 8.32
CA ASN A 14 -3.20 33.02 7.36
C ASN A 14 -2.30 33.21 6.12
N TYR A 15 -1.37 32.28 5.88
CA TYR A 15 -0.43 32.35 4.75
C TYR A 15 -0.56 31.09 3.88
N PRO A 16 -1.53 31.04 2.95
CA PRO A 16 -1.88 29.82 2.23
C PRO A 16 -0.72 29.20 1.44
N GLY A 17 0.15 30.02 0.84
CA GLY A 17 1.34 29.51 0.14
C GLY A 17 2.35 28.84 1.07
N ARG A 18 2.57 29.39 2.28
CA ARG A 18 3.46 28.77 3.28
C ARG A 18 2.82 27.54 3.90
N LEU A 19 1.51 27.59 4.12
CA LEU A 19 0.74 26.43 4.57
C LEU A 19 0.85 25.29 3.57
N LEU A 20 0.67 25.54 2.28
CA LEU A 20 0.85 24.53 1.22
C LEU A 20 2.28 23.99 1.22
N SER A 21 3.29 24.85 1.35
CA SER A 21 4.70 24.42 1.39
C SER A 21 4.99 23.45 2.54
N VAL A 22 4.47 23.70 3.76
CA VAL A 22 4.67 22.76 4.88
C VAL A 22 3.89 21.46 4.71
N HIS A 23 2.73 21.47 4.04
CA HIS A 23 2.03 20.24 3.66
C HIS A 23 2.84 19.43 2.66
N ILE A 24 3.40 20.06 1.62
CA ILE A 24 4.27 19.39 0.65
C ILE A 24 5.50 18.80 1.36
N MET A 25 6.13 19.55 2.27
CA MET A 25 7.25 19.07 3.07
C MET A 25 6.87 17.84 3.90
N HIS A 26 5.74 17.89 4.62
CA HIS A 26 5.26 16.75 5.40
C HIS A 26 5.00 15.52 4.52
N THR A 27 4.31 15.69 3.38
CA THR A 27 4.07 14.60 2.43
C THR A 27 5.37 14.00 1.90
N ALA A 28 6.36 14.83 1.55
CA ALA A 28 7.67 14.37 1.09
C ALA A 28 8.42 13.58 2.18
N LEU A 29 8.34 14.00 3.45
CA LEU A 29 8.91 13.26 4.58
C LEU A 29 8.26 11.89 4.75
N ILE A 30 6.93 11.80 4.67
CA ILE A 30 6.21 10.53 4.78
C ILE A 30 6.52 9.61 3.60
N ALA A 31 6.55 10.12 2.37
CA ALA A 31 6.92 9.34 1.18
C ALA A 31 8.36 8.80 1.28
N SER A 32 9.31 9.64 1.71
CA SER A 32 10.70 9.25 1.90
C SER A 32 10.85 8.21 3.01
N TRP A 33 10.09 8.35 4.10
CA TRP A 33 10.04 7.34 5.16
C TRP A 33 9.53 6.00 4.62
N ALA A 34 8.44 5.99 3.84
CA ALA A 34 7.89 4.75 3.27
C ALA A 34 8.90 4.06 2.34
N GLY A 35 9.58 4.81 1.47
CA GLY A 35 10.62 4.27 0.59
C GLY A 35 11.83 3.73 1.35
N SER A 36 12.34 4.49 2.33
CA SER A 36 13.51 4.06 3.13
C SER A 36 13.19 2.86 4.03
N MET A 37 12.00 2.79 4.61
CA MET A 37 11.56 1.63 5.39
C MET A 37 11.44 0.38 4.51
N ALA A 38 10.88 0.49 3.31
CA ALA A 38 10.79 -0.61 2.37
C ALA A 38 12.18 -1.12 1.94
N LEU A 39 13.12 -0.21 1.66
CA LEU A 39 14.50 -0.60 1.35
C LEU A 39 15.18 -1.28 2.55
N TYR A 40 14.98 -0.78 3.76
CA TYR A 40 15.52 -1.41 4.97
C TYR A 40 14.99 -2.83 5.13
N GLU A 41 13.68 -3.04 5.05
CA GLU A 41 13.08 -4.37 5.14
C GLU A 41 13.62 -5.31 4.07
N LEU A 42 13.71 -4.86 2.81
CA LEU A 42 14.24 -5.69 1.71
C LEU A 42 15.69 -6.12 1.90
N VAL A 43 16.50 -5.34 2.63
CA VAL A 43 17.90 -5.68 2.91
C VAL A 43 18.01 -6.77 3.98
N VAL A 44 17.09 -6.80 4.95
CA VAL A 44 17.16 -7.73 6.09
C VAL A 44 16.22 -8.92 5.96
N PHE A 45 15.24 -8.86 5.08
CA PHE A 45 14.25 -9.91 4.86
C PHE A 45 14.89 -11.16 4.25
N ASP A 46 14.62 -12.32 4.85
CA ASP A 46 14.98 -13.63 4.32
C ASP A 46 13.75 -14.29 3.65
N PRO A 47 13.71 -14.39 2.31
CA PRO A 47 12.57 -14.98 1.60
C PRO A 47 12.63 -16.52 1.50
N SER A 48 13.59 -17.19 2.14
CA SER A 48 13.89 -18.61 1.89
C SER A 48 12.83 -19.60 2.38
N ASP A 49 12.14 -19.30 3.49
CA ASP A 49 11.13 -20.17 4.08
C ASP A 49 9.83 -19.42 4.42
N PRO A 50 8.88 -19.32 3.48
CA PRO A 50 7.60 -18.66 3.73
C PRO A 50 6.67 -19.47 4.65
N VAL A 51 7.01 -20.71 5.02
CA VAL A 51 6.18 -21.58 5.87
C VAL A 51 6.55 -21.39 7.33
N LEU A 52 7.84 -21.52 7.69
CA LEU A 52 8.29 -21.49 9.08
C LEU A 52 8.92 -20.15 9.49
N ASP A 53 9.38 -19.35 8.53
CA ASP A 53 9.89 -18.00 8.80
C ASP A 53 9.27 -16.91 7.91
N PRO A 54 7.93 -16.78 7.90
CA PRO A 54 7.24 -15.76 7.10
C PRO A 54 7.53 -14.33 7.59
N MET A 55 7.18 -13.35 6.76
CA MET A 55 7.44 -11.91 6.98
C MET A 55 7.09 -11.39 8.40
N TRP A 56 6.00 -11.90 9.00
CA TRP A 56 5.55 -11.46 10.32
C TRP A 56 6.41 -12.01 11.46
N ARG A 57 7.14 -13.10 11.25
CA ARG A 57 8.12 -13.65 12.21
C ARG A 57 9.43 -12.87 12.18
N GLN A 58 9.75 -12.28 11.03
CA GLN A 58 10.92 -11.43 10.82
C GLN A 58 10.68 -9.95 11.13
N TYR A 59 9.50 -9.58 11.65
CA TYR A 59 9.12 -8.20 11.99
C TYR A 59 9.01 -7.25 10.79
N MET A 60 8.66 -7.77 9.61
CA MET A 60 8.41 -6.93 8.45
C MET A 60 7.09 -6.19 8.61
N PHE A 61 7.12 -4.86 8.50
CA PHE A 61 5.97 -3.99 8.63
C PHE A 61 5.41 -3.57 7.27
N VAL A 62 6.22 -2.96 6.40
CA VAL A 62 5.75 -2.40 5.13
C VAL A 62 5.61 -3.43 4.00
N ILE A 63 6.41 -4.51 3.99
CA ILE A 63 6.27 -5.62 3.04
C ILE A 63 4.86 -6.23 3.09
N HIS A 64 4.26 -6.30 4.28
CA HIS A 64 2.89 -6.77 4.46
C HIS A 64 1.89 -5.93 3.65
N PHE A 65 1.94 -4.60 3.76
CA PHE A 65 1.03 -3.70 3.05
C PHE A 65 1.24 -3.74 1.53
N MET A 66 2.49 -3.83 1.07
CA MET A 66 2.80 -3.98 -0.36
C MET A 66 2.22 -5.30 -0.91
N THR A 67 2.42 -6.39 -0.17
CA THR A 67 1.92 -7.73 -0.52
C THR A 67 0.41 -7.79 -0.58
N TYR A 68 -0.26 -7.12 0.36
CA TYR A 68 -1.72 -7.06 0.41
C TYR A 68 -2.32 -6.46 -0.87
N LEU A 69 -1.64 -5.48 -1.48
CA LEU A 69 -2.09 -4.78 -2.70
C LEU A 69 -1.45 -5.32 -3.99
N GLY A 70 -0.93 -6.55 -3.96
CA GLY A 70 -0.54 -7.26 -5.18
C GLY A 70 0.95 -7.26 -5.51
N ILE A 71 1.81 -6.62 -4.71
CA ILE A 71 3.25 -6.64 -4.92
C ILE A 71 3.83 -7.89 -4.26
N ILE A 72 4.14 -8.90 -5.06
CA ILE A 72 4.60 -10.22 -4.57
C ILE A 72 5.98 -10.64 -5.06
N ASN A 73 6.58 -9.85 -5.95
CA ASN A 73 7.84 -10.18 -6.63
C ASN A 73 8.95 -9.22 -6.23
N SER A 74 10.18 -9.72 -6.23
CA SER A 74 11.42 -8.96 -6.06
C SER A 74 12.29 -9.04 -7.32
N TRP A 75 13.10 -8.02 -7.57
CA TRP A 75 14.19 -8.07 -8.56
C TRP A 75 15.35 -9.00 -8.17
N GLY A 76 15.32 -9.58 -6.96
CA GLY A 76 16.21 -10.65 -6.51
C GLY A 76 15.71 -12.06 -6.86
N ASP A 77 14.86 -12.20 -7.87
CA ASP A 77 14.35 -13.48 -8.42
C ASP A 77 13.54 -14.34 -7.45
N TRP A 78 12.97 -13.76 -6.39
CA TRP A 78 12.08 -14.43 -5.44
C TRP A 78 10.69 -13.81 -5.39
N THR A 79 9.74 -14.61 -4.90
CA THR A 79 8.37 -14.19 -4.61
C THR A 79 8.01 -14.48 -3.16
N ILE A 80 7.05 -13.74 -2.62
CA ILE A 80 6.66 -13.85 -1.20
C ILE A 80 6.06 -15.21 -0.81
N ILE A 81 5.62 -15.97 -1.80
CA ILE A 81 5.04 -17.31 -1.66
C ILE A 81 6.07 -18.42 -1.93
N GLY A 82 7.37 -18.09 -2.04
CA GLY A 82 8.47 -19.05 -2.13
C GLY A 82 8.79 -19.57 -3.53
N TRP A 83 8.16 -19.04 -4.58
CA TRP A 83 8.54 -19.38 -5.96
C TRP A 83 9.67 -18.48 -6.46
N THR A 84 10.49 -19.03 -7.35
CA THR A 84 11.44 -18.25 -8.15
C THR A 84 10.74 -17.63 -9.35
N ILE A 85 11.10 -16.39 -9.68
CA ILE A 85 10.56 -15.68 -10.86
C ILE A 85 11.70 -15.20 -11.74
N THR A 86 11.52 -15.28 -13.06
CA THR A 86 12.43 -14.66 -14.03
C THR A 86 11.76 -13.42 -14.63
N ASN A 87 12.51 -12.34 -14.79
CA ASN A 87 12.02 -11.05 -15.30
C ASN A 87 10.82 -10.47 -14.52
N PRO A 88 11.00 -10.19 -13.22
CA PRO A 88 9.98 -9.52 -12.41
C PRO A 88 9.56 -8.16 -12.98
N SER A 89 8.29 -7.81 -12.80
CA SER A 89 7.70 -6.53 -13.24
C SER A 89 8.45 -5.32 -12.68
N ILE A 90 8.30 -4.17 -13.35
CA ILE A 90 8.78 -2.88 -12.82
C ILE A 90 8.11 -2.53 -11.48
N TRP A 91 6.88 -3.01 -11.26
CA TRP A 91 6.17 -2.91 -9.98
C TRP A 91 6.46 -4.13 -9.09
N CYS A 92 7.71 -4.22 -8.65
CA CYS A 92 8.19 -5.11 -7.60
C CYS A 92 8.37 -4.34 -6.28
N TYR A 93 8.76 -5.01 -5.20
CA TYR A 93 9.05 -4.34 -3.92
C TYR A 93 10.07 -3.20 -4.06
N GLU A 94 11.16 -3.42 -4.79
CA GLU A 94 12.19 -2.41 -4.99
C GLU A 94 11.72 -1.26 -5.90
N GLY A 95 10.86 -1.57 -6.88
CA GLY A 95 10.26 -0.60 -7.78
C GLY A 95 9.33 0.34 -7.04
N VAL A 96 8.49 -0.20 -6.15
CA VAL A 96 7.63 0.59 -5.25
C VAL A 96 8.48 1.45 -4.31
N ALA A 97 9.52 0.90 -3.71
CA ALA A 97 10.42 1.65 -2.84
C ALA A 97 11.11 2.82 -3.58
N ARG A 98 11.59 2.58 -4.82
CA ARG A 98 12.17 3.61 -5.68
C ARG A 98 11.15 4.69 -6.06
N ALA A 99 9.92 4.30 -6.41
CA ALA A 99 8.88 5.26 -6.75
C ALA A 99 8.60 6.24 -5.60
N HIS A 100 8.58 5.77 -4.35
CA HIS A 100 8.37 6.63 -3.17
C HIS A 100 9.51 7.62 -2.92
N ILE A 101 10.75 7.29 -3.32
CA ILE A 101 11.90 8.19 -3.20
C ILE A 101 11.90 9.26 -4.31
N ILE A 102 11.48 8.88 -5.52
CA ILE A 102 11.58 9.73 -6.71
C ILE A 102 10.33 10.61 -6.89
N VAL A 103 9.15 10.11 -6.53
CA VAL A 103 7.84 10.69 -6.91
C VAL A 103 7.09 11.14 -5.65
N GLY A 104 7.31 12.39 -5.25
CA GLY A 104 6.82 12.93 -3.98
C GLY A 104 5.50 13.70 -4.00
N ILE A 105 4.82 13.89 -5.15
CA ILE A 105 3.60 14.72 -5.20
C ILE A 105 2.64 14.21 -6.27
N HIS A 106 1.48 13.69 -5.83
CA HIS A 106 0.29 13.57 -6.67
C HIS A 106 -0.89 14.20 -5.92
N LEU A 107 -1.47 15.25 -6.50
CA LEU A 107 -2.76 15.81 -6.09
C LEU A 107 -3.83 15.10 -6.90
N PHE A 108 -4.67 14.31 -6.24
CA PHE A 108 -5.76 13.58 -6.88
C PHE A 108 -7.07 13.76 -6.10
N LEU A 109 -8.21 13.73 -6.79
CA LEU A 109 -9.55 13.83 -6.20
C LEU A 109 -9.87 12.51 -5.46
N SER A 110 -10.06 12.56 -4.14
CA SER A 110 -10.19 11.37 -3.28
C SER A 110 -11.32 10.42 -3.69
N ARG A 111 -12.45 10.96 -4.17
CA ARG A 111 -13.61 10.17 -4.61
C ARG A 111 -13.30 9.34 -5.86
N GLU A 112 -12.69 9.96 -6.87
CA GLU A 112 -12.38 9.29 -8.13
C GLU A 112 -11.28 8.25 -7.92
N ALA A 113 -10.35 8.50 -6.98
CA ALA A 113 -9.32 7.53 -6.62
C ALA A 113 -9.92 6.34 -5.89
N CYS A 114 -10.88 6.59 -4.99
CA CYS A 114 -11.60 5.54 -4.27
C CYS A 114 -12.38 4.65 -5.25
N PHE A 115 -13.15 5.26 -6.17
CA PHE A 115 -13.84 4.52 -7.22
C PHE A 115 -12.87 3.70 -8.08
N ALA A 116 -11.81 4.34 -8.57
CA ALA A 116 -10.85 3.69 -9.45
C ALA A 116 -10.13 2.53 -8.76
N PHE A 117 -9.79 2.67 -7.48
CA PHE A 117 -9.21 1.60 -6.69
C PHE A 117 -10.15 0.39 -6.61
N GLY A 118 -11.43 0.59 -6.26
CA GLY A 118 -12.42 -0.49 -6.21
C GLY A 118 -12.68 -1.12 -7.58
N ALA A 119 -13.01 -0.31 -8.58
CA ALA A 119 -13.47 -0.77 -9.89
C ALA A 119 -12.35 -1.39 -10.74
N PHE A 120 -11.13 -0.86 -10.69
CA PHE A 120 -10.04 -1.29 -11.57
C PHE A 120 -9.02 -2.17 -10.87
N HIS A 121 -8.59 -1.78 -9.67
CA HIS A 121 -7.53 -2.50 -8.96
C HIS A 121 -8.06 -3.72 -8.21
N VAL A 122 -9.04 -3.57 -7.31
CA VAL A 122 -9.55 -4.66 -6.45
C VAL A 122 -10.29 -5.73 -7.25
N ILE A 123 -11.17 -5.33 -8.17
CA ILE A 123 -11.89 -6.27 -9.06
C ILE A 123 -10.96 -6.89 -10.12
N GLY A 124 -9.76 -6.34 -10.32
CA GLY A 124 -8.79 -6.86 -11.28
C GLY A 124 -9.16 -6.60 -12.75
N LEU A 125 -10.01 -5.61 -13.05
CA LEU A 125 -10.30 -5.20 -14.43
C LEU A 125 -9.06 -4.65 -15.14
N SER A 126 -8.21 -3.92 -14.43
CA SER A 126 -6.91 -3.44 -14.93
C SER A 126 -5.83 -3.37 -13.84
N GLY A 127 -6.02 -4.10 -12.75
CA GLY A 127 -5.04 -4.30 -11.68
C GLY A 127 -4.92 -5.77 -11.29
N LEU A 128 -4.11 -6.05 -10.26
CA LEU A 128 -3.79 -7.42 -9.84
C LEU A 128 -4.81 -8.01 -8.87
N GLY A 129 -5.70 -7.19 -8.31
CA GLY A 129 -6.53 -7.56 -7.17
C GLY A 129 -5.80 -7.37 -5.84
N ILE A 130 -6.27 -8.09 -4.81
CA ILE A 130 -5.74 -8.00 -3.45
C ILE A 130 -5.38 -9.39 -2.93
N TRP A 131 -4.65 -9.44 -1.81
CA TRP A 131 -4.37 -10.69 -1.11
C TRP A 131 -5.63 -11.27 -0.48
N VAL A 132 -5.88 -12.56 -0.73
CA VAL A 132 -6.96 -13.35 -0.13
C VAL A 132 -6.38 -14.70 0.27
N SER A 133 -6.93 -15.32 1.32
CA SER A 133 -6.54 -16.65 1.77
C SER A 133 -7.75 -17.50 2.12
N ASP A 134 -7.55 -18.80 2.23
CA ASP A 134 -8.48 -19.69 2.93
C ASP A 134 -8.56 -19.35 4.44
N SER A 135 -9.57 -19.92 5.10
CA SER A 135 -9.87 -19.69 6.52
C SER A 135 -8.76 -20.09 7.49
N TYR A 136 -7.79 -20.90 7.07
CA TYR A 136 -6.65 -21.33 7.88
C TYR A 136 -5.35 -20.61 7.52
N GLY A 137 -5.34 -19.73 6.52
CA GLY A 137 -4.16 -18.97 6.15
C GLY A 137 -3.09 -19.78 5.41
N LEU A 138 -3.44 -20.87 4.72
CA LEU A 138 -2.48 -21.82 4.15
C LEU A 138 -2.20 -21.63 2.65
N THR A 139 -3.14 -21.03 1.92
CA THR A 139 -3.15 -20.92 0.45
C THR A 139 -3.33 -19.47 -0.01
N GLY A 140 -2.79 -18.55 0.78
CA GLY A 140 -2.84 -17.12 0.49
C GLY A 140 -2.22 -16.77 -0.87
N LYS A 141 -2.90 -15.93 -1.64
CA LYS A 141 -2.44 -15.42 -2.92
C LYS A 141 -3.12 -14.10 -3.27
N VAL A 142 -2.52 -13.38 -4.19
CA VAL A 142 -3.15 -12.22 -4.83
C VAL A 142 -4.16 -12.72 -5.86
N GLN A 143 -5.37 -12.19 -5.82
CA GLN A 143 -6.38 -12.47 -6.84
C GLN A 143 -7.39 -11.32 -6.99
N PRO A 144 -8.01 -11.20 -8.18
CA PRO A 144 -9.20 -10.38 -8.39
C PRO A 144 -10.33 -10.75 -7.42
N VAL A 145 -11.05 -9.75 -6.90
CA VAL A 145 -12.16 -9.94 -5.97
C VAL A 145 -13.45 -9.35 -6.55
N ASN A 146 -14.45 -10.20 -6.79
CA ASN A 146 -15.76 -9.75 -7.23
C ASN A 146 -16.49 -8.99 -6.10
N PRO A 147 -17.21 -7.90 -6.41
CA PRO A 147 -17.94 -7.15 -5.41
C PRO A 147 -19.18 -7.92 -4.93
N THR A 148 -19.45 -7.85 -3.62
CA THR A 148 -20.70 -8.33 -3.01
C THR A 148 -21.58 -7.15 -2.63
N TRP A 149 -22.83 -7.18 -3.10
CA TRP A 149 -23.79 -6.10 -2.92
C TRP A 149 -24.91 -6.43 -1.92
N GLY A 150 -25.00 -7.69 -1.49
CA GLY A 150 -25.94 -8.11 -0.46
C GLY A 150 -25.42 -7.83 0.95
N VAL A 151 -26.12 -8.37 1.95
CA VAL A 151 -25.80 -8.19 3.38
C VAL A 151 -24.43 -8.79 3.76
N GLU A 152 -23.99 -9.81 3.02
CA GLU A 152 -22.68 -10.43 3.16
C GLU A 152 -21.53 -9.46 2.88
N GLY A 153 -21.76 -8.37 2.14
CA GLY A 153 -20.75 -7.32 1.93
C GLY A 153 -20.36 -6.55 3.19
N PHE A 154 -21.14 -6.68 4.28
CA PHE A 154 -20.81 -6.11 5.59
C PHE A 154 -20.11 -7.10 6.53
N ASP A 155 -19.94 -8.37 6.12
CA ASP A 155 -19.12 -9.33 6.85
C ASP A 155 -17.63 -8.97 6.68
N PRO A 156 -16.88 -8.71 7.78
CA PRO A 156 -15.47 -8.34 7.69
C PRO A 156 -14.57 -9.44 7.10
N PHE A 157 -15.05 -10.68 6.98
CA PHE A 157 -14.30 -11.79 6.41
C PHE A 157 -14.65 -12.07 4.94
N VAL A 158 -15.62 -11.34 4.35
CA VAL A 158 -15.96 -11.44 2.93
C VAL A 158 -15.27 -10.31 2.16
N SER A 159 -14.21 -10.66 1.43
CA SER A 159 -13.40 -9.68 0.68
C SER A 159 -14.18 -8.90 -0.37
N GLY A 160 -15.28 -9.47 -0.90
CA GLY A 160 -16.16 -8.78 -1.85
C GLY A 160 -16.76 -7.48 -1.31
N GLY A 161 -16.91 -7.35 0.01
CA GLY A 161 -17.35 -6.12 0.68
C GLY A 161 -16.38 -4.96 0.49
N ILE A 162 -15.08 -5.25 0.37
CA ILE A 162 -14.04 -4.23 0.15
C ILE A 162 -14.22 -3.59 -1.23
N ALA A 163 -14.47 -4.39 -2.27
CA ALA A 163 -14.67 -3.90 -3.62
C ALA A 163 -15.95 -3.06 -3.73
N SER A 164 -17.07 -3.56 -3.20
CA SER A 164 -18.34 -2.83 -3.23
C SER A 164 -18.30 -1.55 -2.41
N HIS A 165 -17.64 -1.56 -1.24
CA HIS A 165 -17.43 -0.36 -0.44
C HIS A 165 -16.73 0.76 -1.24
N HIS A 166 -15.56 0.48 -1.81
CA HIS A 166 -14.78 1.47 -2.56
C HIS A 166 -15.52 2.02 -3.79
N ILE A 167 -16.27 1.16 -4.49
CA ILE A 167 -17.09 1.59 -5.62
C ILE A 167 -18.23 2.49 -5.15
N ALA A 168 -18.95 2.09 -4.10
CA ALA A 168 -20.09 2.84 -3.60
C ALA A 168 -19.68 4.20 -3.00
N THR A 169 -18.59 4.27 -2.25
CA THR A 169 -18.08 5.53 -1.68
C THR A 169 -17.41 6.44 -2.71
N GLY A 170 -17.00 5.87 -3.85
CA GLY A 170 -16.41 6.59 -4.96
C GLY A 170 -17.42 7.16 -5.97
N ILE A 171 -18.71 6.86 -5.81
CA ILE A 171 -19.84 7.44 -6.57
C ILE A 171 -20.50 8.54 -5.75
#